data_AF-M4VAW9-F1
#
_entry.id   AF-M4VAW9-F1
#
_cell.length_a   1.000
_cell.length_b   1.000
_cell.length_c   1.000
_cell.angle_alpha   90.00
_cell.angle_beta   90.00
_cell.angle_gamma   90.00
#
_symmetry.space_group_name_H-M   'P 1'
#
loop_
_entity.id
_entity.type
_entity.pdbx_description
1 polymer ?
#
loop_
_entity_poly.entity_id
_entity_poly.type
_entity_poly.pdbx_seq_one_letter_code
_entity_poly.pdbx_strand_id
1 'polypeptide(L)' 'MSISALDFYFPFVVFLYGLAINFVLEIPQLVALAQKRMPSQYMTFERHRKIAVLSLYVGGIWSLQNLWLS' A
#
# COMPACT_ATOMS: atom_id res chain seq x y z
N MET A 1 -18.59 -8.23 -12.81
CA MET A 1 -17.34 -8.90 -12.35
C MET A 1 -17.71 -10.25 -11.77
N SER A 2 -16.98 -11.30 -12.12
CA SER A 2 -17.08 -12.58 -11.40
C SER A 2 -16.25 -12.50 -10.11
N ILE A 3 -16.57 -13.34 -9.13
CA ILE A 3 -15.83 -13.42 -7.85
C ILE A 3 -14.35 -13.75 -8.11
N SER A 4 -14.06 -14.64 -9.06
CA SER A 4 -12.69 -15.02 -9.43
C SER A 4 -11.86 -13.86 -9.97
N ALA A 5 -12.47 -12.92 -10.70
CA ALA A 5 -11.75 -11.73 -11.16
C ALA A 5 -11.40 -10.81 -10.00
N LEU A 6 -12.29 -10.68 -9.01
CA LEU A 6 -12.04 -9.88 -7.82
C LEU A 6 -10.89 -10.48 -6.99
N ASP A 7 -10.87 -11.79 -6.78
CA ASP A 7 -9.82 -12.49 -6.03
C ASP A 7 -8.44 -12.37 -6.71
N PHE A 8 -8.42 -12.30 -8.04
CA PHE A 8 -7.18 -12.06 -8.78
C PHE A 8 -6.66 -10.63 -8.57
N TYR A 9 -7.52 -9.61 -8.68
CA TYR A 9 -7.10 -8.20 -8.63
C TYR A 9 -6.90 -7.64 -7.22
N PHE A 10 -7.63 -8.17 -6.22
CA PHE A 10 -7.60 -7.68 -4.85
C PHE A 10 -6.18 -7.61 -4.24
N PRO A 11 -5.30 -8.61 -4.39
CA PRO A 11 -3.96 -8.59 -3.82
C PRO A 11 -3.09 -7.46 -4.38
N PHE A 12 -3.28 -7.12 -5.66
CA PHE A 12 -2.57 -6.01 -6.31
C PHE A 12 -3.00 -4.66 -5.74
N VAL A 13 -4.29 -4.49 -5.43
CA VAL A 13 -4.80 -3.26 -4.80
C VAL A 13 -4.25 -3.12 -3.39
N VAL A 14 -4.24 -4.21 -2.62
CA VAL A 14 -3.66 -4.23 -1.27
C VAL A 14 -2.17 -3.89 -1.32
N PHE A 15 -1.43 -4.50 -2.24
CA PHE A 15 -0.02 -4.20 -2.46
C PHE A 15 0.20 -2.72 -2.79
N LEU A 16 -0.57 -2.18 -3.75
CA LEU A 16 -0.42 -0.79 -4.20
C LEU A 16 -0.71 0.21 -3.08
N TYR A 17 -1.71 -0.07 -2.24
CA TYR A 17 -1.99 0.74 -1.06
C TYR A 17 -0.80 0.77 -0.08
N GLY A 18 -0.26 -0.41 0.23
CA GLY A 18 0.92 -0.53 1.08
C GLY A 18 2.13 0.20 0.49
N LEU A 19 2.35 0.04 -0.82
CA LEU A 19 3.44 0.71 -1.55
C LEU A 19 3.30 2.22 -1.51
N ALA A 20 2.13 2.77 -1.81
CA ALA A 20 1.91 4.21 -1.87
C ALA A 20 2.16 4.88 -0.51
N ILE A 21 1.64 4.32 0.58
CA ILE A 21 1.85 4.88 1.92
C ILE A 21 3.31 4.77 2.35
N ASN A 22 3.93 3.59 2.22
CA ASN A 22 5.34 3.44 2.59
C ASN A 22 6.25 4.35 1.74
N PHE A 23 5.98 4.49 0.44
CA PHE A 23 6.74 5.39 -0.44
C PHE A 23 6.74 6.84 0.06
N VAL A 24 5.59 7.34 0.52
CA VAL A 24 5.48 8.69 1.09
C VAL A 24 6.22 8.79 2.43
N LEU A 25 6.16 7.76 3.27
CA LEU A 25 6.74 7.78 4.62
C LEU A 25 8.26 7.48 4.67
N GLU A 26 8.80 6.79 3.67
CA GLU A 26 10.22 6.42 3.59
C GLU A 26 11.08 7.50 2.91
N ILE A 27 10.49 8.37 2.08
CA ILE A 27 11.22 9.43 1.38
C ILE A 27 11.18 10.73 2.20
N PRO A 28 12.32 11.21 2.74
CA PRO A 28 12.35 12.37 3.64
C PRO A 28 11.76 13.65 3.03
N GLN A 29 11.95 13.86 1.72
CA GLN A 29 11.41 15.01 1.00
C GLN A 29 9.88 14.98 0.95
N LEU A 30 9.28 13.79 0.77
CA LEU A 30 7.82 13.62 0.73
C LEU A 30 7.22 13.75 2.12
N VAL A 31 7.89 13.23 3.15
CA VAL A 31 7.50 13.44 4.56
C VAL A 31 7.48 14.93 4.89
N ALA A 32 8.56 15.66 4.57
CA ALA A 32 8.63 17.10 4.82
C ALA A 32 7.53 17.87 4.08
N LEU A 33 7.25 17.50 2.82
CA LEU A 33 6.17 18.09 2.03
C LEU A 33 4.79 17.79 2.64
N ALA A 34 4.53 16.54 3.04
CA ALA A 34 3.28 16.10 3.62
C ALA A 34 3.02 16.79 4.97
N GLN A 35 4.03 16.88 5.84
CA GLN A 35 3.92 17.61 7.11
C GLN A 35 3.63 19.11 6.88
N LYS A 36 4.26 19.73 5.88
CA LYS A 36 4.11 21.17 5.61
C LYS A 36 2.78 21.53 4.92
N ARG A 37 2.29 20.70 4.00
CA ARG A 37 1.12 21.01 3.17
C ARG A 37 -0.15 20.28 3.59
N MET A 38 -0.02 19.09 4.18
CA MET A 38 -1.14 18.18 4.47
C MET A 38 -0.95 17.45 5.82
N PRO A 39 -0.79 18.18 6.94
CA PRO A 39 -0.43 17.60 8.24
C PRO A 39 -1.44 16.57 8.75
N SER A 40 -2.74 16.78 8.52
CA SER A 40 -3.79 15.83 8.89
C SER A 40 -3.69 14.49 8.14
N GLN A 41 -3.34 14.52 6.86
CA GLN A 41 -3.18 13.33 6.03
C GLN A 41 -1.89 12.62 6.39
N TYR A 42 -0.81 13.36 6.67
CA TYR A 42 0.43 12.79 7.18
C TYR A 42 0.20 12.00 8.48
N MET A 43 -0.52 12.58 9.46
CA MET A 43 -0.87 11.85 10.70
C MET A 43 -1.67 10.57 10.42
N THR A 44 -2.54 10.61 9.41
CA THR A 44 -3.32 9.45 8.99
C THR A 44 -2.43 8.38 8.36
N PHE A 45 -1.48 8.76 7.52
CA PHE A 45 -0.50 7.83 6.93
C PHE A 45 0.39 7.20 8.01
N GLU A 46 0.89 7.99 8.95
CA GLU A 46 1.67 7.51 10.09
C GLU A 46 0.88 6.49 10.93
N ARG A 47 -0.39 6.76 11.21
CA ARG A 47 -1.27 5.81 11.92
C ARG A 47 -1.44 4.50 11.14
N HIS A 48 -1.51 4.58 9.81
CA HIS A 48 -1.62 3.42 8.94
C HIS A 48 -0.28 2.75 8.61
N ARG A 49 0.87 3.25 9.10
CA ARG A 49 2.20 2.73 8.76
C ARG A 49 2.30 1.20 8.93
N LYS A 50 1.84 0.67 10.06
CA LYS A 50 1.85 -0.79 10.32
C LYS A 50 0.98 -1.56 9.31
N ILE A 51 -0.20 -1.03 9.00
CA ILE A 51 -1.11 -1.64 8.03
C ILE A 51 -0.49 -1.56 6.63
N ALA A 52 0.11 -0.44 6.25
CA ALA A 52 0.76 -0.25 4.97
C ALA A 52 1.92 -1.24 4.77
N VAL A 53 2.76 -1.44 5.79
CA VAL A 53 3.83 -2.45 5.75
C VAL A 53 3.25 -3.86 5.57
N LEU A 54 2.21 -4.22 6.33
CA LEU A 54 1.53 -5.51 6.17
C LEU A 54 0.93 -5.66 4.76
N SER A 55 0.25 -4.63 4.26
CA SER A 55 -0.32 -4.61 2.92
C SER A 55 0.74 -4.74 1.82
N LEU A 56 1.92 -4.13 2.01
CA LEU A 56 3.04 -4.25 1.08
C LEU A 56 3.55 -5.69 0.99
N TYR A 57 3.79 -6.34 2.13
CA TYR A 57 4.31 -7.71 2.14
C TYR A 57 3.25 -8.74 1.77
N VAL A 58 2.07 -8.71 2.41
CA VAL A 58 1.00 -9.68 2.16
C VAL A 58 0.46 -9.52 0.75
N GLY A 59 0.17 -8.28 0.33
CA GLY A 59 -0.29 -8.00 -1.04
C GLY A 59 0.77 -8.36 -2.07
N GLY A 60 2.05 -8.09 -1.80
CA GLY A 60 3.14 -8.41 -2.71
C GLY A 60 3.35 -9.92 -2.89
N ILE A 61 3.45 -10.67 -1.79
CA ILE A 61 3.61 -12.13 -1.81
C ILE A 61 2.40 -12.77 -2.49
N TRP A 62 1.18 -12.35 -2.15
CA TRP A 62 -0.02 -12.92 -2.74
C TRP A 62 -0.16 -12.56 -4.23
N SER A 63 0.17 -11.33 -4.64
CA SER A 63 0.20 -10.95 -6.06
C SER A 63 1.22 -11.79 -6.84
N LEU A 64 2.41 -12.01 -6.27
CA LEU A 64 3.44 -12.88 -6.87
C LEU A 64 2.95 -14.33 -7.00
N GLN A 65 2.26 -14.86 -5.98
CA GLN A 65 1.65 -16.19 -6.04
C GLN A 65 0.61 -16.28 -7.15
N ASN A 66 -0.28 -15.28 -7.27
CA ASN A 66 -1.29 -15.24 -8.33
C ASN A 66 -0.66 -15.19 -9.72
N LEU A 67 0.41 -14.42 -9.91
CA LEU A 67 1.12 -14.36 -11.20
C LEU A 67 1.86 -15.66 -11.54
N TRP A 68 2.35 -16.38 -10.53
CA TRP A 68 3.09 -17.64 -10.73
C TRP A 68 2.16 -18.83 -11.01
N LEU A 69 1.01 -18.88 -10.34
CA LEU A 69 0.07 -20.00 -10.41
C LEU A 69 -1.07 -19.80 -11.44
N SER A 70 -1.12 -18.65 -12.09
CA SER A 70 -2.07 -18.34 -13.18
C SER A 70 -1.54 -18.80 -14.53
#